data_AF-A0A919GK56-F1
#
_entry.id   AF-A0A919GK56-F1
#
_cell.length_a   1.000
_cell.length_b   1.000
_cell.length_c   1.000
_cell.angle_alpha   90.00
_cell.angle_beta   90.00
_cell.angle_gamma   90.00
#
_symmetry.space_group_name_H-M   'P 1'
#
loop_
_entity.id
_entity.type
_entity.pdbx_description
1 polymer ?
#
loop_
_entity_poly.entity_id
_entity_poly.type
_entity_poly.pdbx_seq_one_letter_code
_entity_poly.pdbx_strand_id
1 'polypeptide(L)'
;MEAQVQEGMQLRDVTALMVPRVGRVEETGDPSLPYRLLDRDGIEVAAVSQFLLDMLADDDSPASLRSYAYELLAWFRFLWAVDVPWDRIGRAEARDFALWLKMVKKPPRPRRPDAPAPGSVNPVTGKRYAGENYAARTRKHARAVVRSFYEYHRDMHGRPLLNPFPEDQARRGRAPQRPPQPDARLQTPCPPGPLPAEGTPANPARHPRPGIQRTVRSPALAPRPRAGRLLHLGWPARLGTPRRQPRSGQPR
;
A
#
# COMPACT_ATOMS: atom_id res chain seq x y z
N MET A 1 -21.01 -31.53 23.22
CA MET A 1 -20.87 -30.22 23.90
C MET A 1 -20.35 -29.23 22.88
N GLU A 2 -21.27 -28.57 22.18
CA GLU A 2 -20.97 -27.51 21.21
C GLU A 2 -20.67 -26.24 21.99
N ALA A 3 -19.43 -25.76 21.94
CA ALA A 3 -19.09 -24.43 22.40
C ALA A 3 -19.46 -23.44 21.28
N GLN A 4 -20.60 -22.79 21.46
CA GLN A 4 -21.01 -21.68 20.62
C GLN A 4 -20.00 -20.54 20.77
N VAL A 5 -19.26 -20.26 19.69
CA VAL A 5 -18.44 -19.04 19.59
C VAL A 5 -19.40 -17.89 19.30
N GLN A 6 -19.94 -17.31 20.37
CA GLN A 6 -20.50 -15.96 20.35
C GLN A 6 -19.33 -14.96 20.31
N GLU A 7 -18.65 -14.85 19.17
CA GLU A 7 -17.84 -13.67 18.87
C GLU A 7 -18.79 -12.53 18.54
N GLY A 8 -19.33 -11.94 19.61
CA GLY A 8 -20.07 -10.70 19.54
C GLY A 8 -19.24 -9.67 18.80
N MET A 9 -19.88 -9.06 17.80
CA MET A 9 -19.41 -7.97 16.96
C MET A 9 -19.10 -6.73 17.80
N GLN A 10 -18.10 -6.79 18.69
CA GLN A 10 -17.60 -5.62 19.40
C GLN A 10 -16.81 -4.79 18.40
N LEU A 11 -17.50 -3.82 17.79
CA LEU A 11 -16.87 -2.78 17.00
C LEU A 11 -16.01 -1.96 17.97
N ARG A 12 -14.68 -2.03 17.82
CA ARG A 12 -13.80 -1.15 18.59
C ARG A 12 -14.15 0.29 18.25
N ASP A 13 -14.17 1.15 19.27
CA ASP A 13 -14.28 2.58 19.04
C ASP A 13 -12.96 3.11 18.46
N VAL A 14 -12.84 2.98 17.15
CA VAL A 14 -11.71 3.47 16.35
C VAL A 14 -11.64 5.00 16.31
N THR A 15 -12.67 5.72 16.78
CA THR A 15 -12.65 7.19 16.87
C THR A 15 -11.94 7.67 18.13
N ALA A 16 -12.06 6.92 19.23
CA ALA A 16 -11.32 7.14 20.46
C ALA A 16 -9.91 6.52 20.46
N LEU A 17 -9.60 5.63 19.51
CA LEU A 17 -8.31 4.94 19.43
C LEU A 17 -7.13 5.91 19.17
N MET A 18 -6.30 6.11 20.20
CA MET A 18 -5.03 6.82 20.07
C MET A 18 -3.94 5.87 19.56
N VAL A 19 -3.47 6.10 18.33
CA VAL A 19 -2.36 5.35 17.75
C VAL A 19 -1.04 6.08 18.02
N PRO A 20 -0.14 5.56 18.88
CA PRO A 20 1.10 6.24 19.22
C PRO A 20 2.06 6.25 18.03
N ARG A 21 2.86 7.32 17.91
CA ARG A 21 3.87 7.46 16.85
C ARG A 21 5.19 6.79 17.20
N VAL A 22 5.11 5.54 17.62
CA VAL A 22 6.28 4.71 17.93
C VAL A 22 6.77 3.95 16.70
N GLY A 23 8.00 3.48 16.72
CA GLY A 23 8.62 2.85 15.55
C GLY A 23 8.93 3.82 14.42
N ARG A 24 9.78 3.40 13.49
CA ARG A 24 10.23 4.20 12.35
C ARG A 24 10.60 3.33 11.16
N VAL A 25 10.51 3.90 9.96
CA VAL A 25 11.19 3.36 8.79
C VAL A 25 12.57 3.97 8.75
N GLU A 26 13.59 3.14 8.58
CA GLU A 26 14.98 3.55 8.45
C GLU A 26 15.48 3.20 7.06
N GLU A 27 16.11 4.18 6.40
CA GLU A 27 16.85 3.97 5.16
C GLU A 27 18.26 3.50 5.54
N THR A 28 18.62 2.29 5.11
CA THR A 28 19.81 1.59 5.62
C THR A 28 21.09 1.98 4.87
N GLY A 29 20.95 2.50 3.64
CA GLY A 29 22.06 2.68 2.71
C GLY A 29 22.58 1.39 2.08
N ASP A 30 22.03 0.23 2.46
CA ASP A 30 22.36 -1.08 1.90
C ASP A 30 21.48 -1.36 0.67
N PRO A 31 22.05 -1.55 -0.54
CA PRO A 31 21.28 -1.89 -1.72
C PRO A 31 20.46 -3.19 -1.59
N SER A 32 20.88 -4.11 -0.71
CA SER A 32 20.21 -5.40 -0.50
C SER A 32 19.03 -5.33 0.46
N LEU A 33 18.93 -4.29 1.28
CA LEU A 33 17.77 -4.02 2.14
C LEU A 33 17.60 -2.50 2.29
N PRO A 34 17.14 -1.77 1.26
CA PRO A 34 17.18 -0.30 1.26
C PRO A 34 16.38 0.34 2.41
N TYR A 35 15.35 -0.35 2.88
CA TYR A 35 14.49 0.10 3.99
C TYR A 35 14.23 -1.02 4.96
N ARG A 36 14.23 -0.68 6.26
CA ARG A 36 13.75 -1.56 7.33
C ARG A 36 12.76 -0.84 8.24
N LEU A 37 11.87 -1.61 8.84
CA LEU A 37 10.91 -1.11 9.82
C LEU A 37 11.34 -1.52 11.22
N LEU A 38 11.48 -0.53 12.09
CA LEU A 38 11.85 -0.70 13.49
C LEU A 38 10.64 -0.41 14.39
N ASP A 39 10.48 -1.20 15.43
CA ASP A 39 9.43 -1.04 16.43
C ASP A 39 9.73 0.09 17.44
N ARG A 40 8.91 0.19 18.49
CA ARG A 40 9.04 1.20 19.54
C ARG A 40 10.38 1.13 20.29
N ASP A 41 10.94 -0.07 20.39
CA ASP A 41 12.17 -0.39 21.11
C ASP A 41 13.40 -0.34 20.17
N GLY A 42 13.18 -0.01 18.89
CA GLY A 42 14.20 0.05 17.85
C GLY A 42 14.56 -1.33 17.30
N ILE A 43 13.79 -2.36 17.62
CA ILE A 43 13.99 -3.73 17.14
C ILE A 43 13.36 -3.87 15.77
N GLU A 44 14.06 -4.57 14.88
CA GLU A 44 13.60 -4.79 13.52
C GLU A 44 12.40 -5.74 13.48
N VAL A 45 11.37 -5.34 12.73
CA VAL A 45 10.21 -6.18 12.46
C VAL A 45 10.54 -7.10 11.28
N ALA A 46 11.12 -8.27 11.58
CA ALA A 46 11.64 -9.21 10.60
C ALA A 46 10.66 -9.59 9.48
N ALA A 47 9.37 -9.72 9.80
CA ALA A 47 8.30 -9.98 8.82
C ALA A 47 8.24 -8.90 7.72
N VAL A 48 8.42 -7.63 8.09
CA VAL A 48 8.43 -6.52 7.12
C VAL A 48 9.68 -6.58 6.25
N SER A 49 10.84 -6.85 6.85
CA SER A 49 12.10 -6.97 6.10
C SER A 49 12.05 -8.12 5.11
N GLN A 50 11.54 -9.29 5.50
CA GLN A 50 11.35 -10.44 4.61
C GLN A 50 10.49 -10.11 3.39
N PHE A 51 9.36 -9.44 3.63
CA PHE A 51 8.48 -9.00 2.55
C PHE A 51 9.13 -7.93 1.63
N LEU A 52 9.85 -6.96 2.19
CA LEU A 52 10.54 -5.95 1.37
C LEU A 52 11.70 -6.55 0.56
N LEU A 53 12.36 -7.59 1.07
CA LEU A 53 13.38 -8.36 0.34
C LEU A 53 12.78 -9.13 -0.82
N ASP A 54 11.61 -9.73 -0.65
CA ASP A 54 10.89 -10.41 -1.72
C ASP A 54 10.50 -9.44 -2.84
N MET A 55 9.94 -8.28 -2.48
CA MET A 55 9.67 -7.21 -3.46
C MET A 55 10.94 -6.79 -4.20
N LEU A 56 12.07 -6.63 -3.49
CA LEU A 56 13.34 -6.27 -4.11
C LEU A 56 13.83 -7.35 -5.09
N ALA A 57 13.63 -8.63 -4.75
CA ALA A 57 13.96 -9.75 -5.61
C ALA A 57 13.08 -9.81 -6.87
N ASP A 58 11.85 -9.28 -6.79
CA ASP A 58 10.91 -9.10 -7.90
C ASP A 58 11.13 -7.79 -8.71
N ASP A 59 12.31 -7.17 -8.58
CA ASP A 59 12.72 -5.94 -9.27
C ASP A 59 11.86 -4.69 -8.93
N ASP A 60 11.17 -4.67 -7.77
CA ASP A 60 10.48 -3.45 -7.33
C ASP A 60 11.47 -2.31 -7.02
N SER A 61 11.12 -1.11 -7.46
CA SER A 61 11.98 0.06 -7.24
C SER A 61 12.13 0.43 -5.76
N PRO A 62 13.26 1.01 -5.32
CA PRO A 62 13.41 1.52 -3.95
C PRO A 62 12.32 2.53 -3.55
N ALA A 63 11.77 3.29 -4.50
CA ALA A 63 10.65 4.19 -4.24
C ALA A 63 9.34 3.44 -3.92
N SER A 64 9.11 2.28 -4.55
CA SER A 64 8.02 1.35 -4.21
C SER A 64 8.20 0.82 -2.79
N LEU A 65 9.38 0.24 -2.48
CA LEU A 65 9.70 -0.28 -1.16
C LEU A 65 9.50 0.78 -0.06
N ARG A 66 9.98 2.00 -0.29
CA ARG A 66 9.78 3.12 0.63
C ARG A 66 8.30 3.37 0.90
N SER A 67 7.49 3.42 -0.16
CA SER A 67 6.06 3.66 -0.04
C SER A 67 5.37 2.55 0.75
N TYR A 68 5.71 1.29 0.48
CA TYR A 68 5.19 0.14 1.21
C TYR A 68 5.62 0.16 2.69
N ALA A 69 6.89 0.44 2.98
CA ALA A 69 7.41 0.52 4.35
C ALA A 69 6.66 1.55 5.21
N TYR A 70 6.30 2.71 4.65
CA TYR A 70 5.54 3.72 5.39
C TYR A 70 4.07 3.34 5.62
N GLU A 71 3.44 2.67 4.67
CA GLU A 71 2.08 2.14 4.86
C GLU A 71 2.07 0.99 5.88
N LEU A 72 3.09 0.12 5.85
CA LEU A 72 3.29 -0.92 6.87
C LEU A 72 3.57 -0.32 8.24
N LEU A 73 4.34 0.76 8.35
CA LEU A 73 4.53 1.46 9.62
C LEU A 73 3.20 2.00 10.18
N ALA A 74 2.30 2.51 9.35
CA ALA A 74 0.97 2.91 9.79
C ALA A 74 0.15 1.72 10.29
N TRP A 75 0.24 0.58 9.61
CA TRP A 75 -0.42 -0.67 10.00
C TRP A 75 0.13 -1.23 11.32
N PHE A 76 1.44 -1.40 11.46
CA PHE A 76 2.06 -1.93 12.69
C PHE A 76 1.82 -1.02 13.90
N ARG A 77 1.82 0.31 13.72
CA ARG A 77 1.41 1.23 14.78
C ARG A 77 -0.02 1.01 15.23
N PHE A 78 -0.94 0.79 14.29
CA PHE A 78 -2.31 0.46 14.62
C PHE A 78 -2.38 -0.86 15.40
N LEU A 79 -1.64 -1.89 14.96
CA LEU A 79 -1.57 -3.18 15.66
C LEU A 79 -1.05 -3.08 17.09
N TRP A 80 0.02 -2.32 17.31
CA TRP A 80 0.54 -2.07 18.66
C TRP A 80 -0.46 -1.29 19.53
N ALA A 81 -1.27 -0.41 18.94
CA ALA A 81 -2.29 0.34 19.67
C ALA A 81 -3.47 -0.53 20.11
N VAL A 82 -3.81 -1.55 19.31
CA VAL A 82 -4.90 -2.51 19.64
C VAL A 82 -4.41 -3.77 20.34
N ASP A 83 -3.10 -3.87 20.60
CA ASP A 83 -2.42 -5.01 21.23
C ASP A 83 -2.72 -6.37 20.56
N VAL A 84 -2.76 -6.38 19.23
CA VAL A 84 -2.93 -7.62 18.45
C VAL A 84 -1.67 -7.89 17.63
N PRO A 85 -1.03 -9.06 17.78
CA PRO A 85 0.16 -9.38 17.00
C PRO A 85 -0.23 -9.63 15.53
N TRP A 86 0.66 -9.26 14.61
CA TRP A 86 0.40 -9.26 13.17
C TRP A 86 0.03 -10.65 12.63
N ASP A 87 0.50 -11.72 13.26
CA ASP A 87 0.27 -13.11 12.86
C ASP A 87 -1.07 -13.68 13.33
N ARG A 88 -1.83 -12.95 14.16
CA ARG A 88 -3.14 -13.38 14.69
C ARG A 88 -4.30 -12.52 14.21
N ILE A 89 -4.06 -11.70 13.21
CA ILE A 89 -5.03 -10.71 12.71
C ILE A 89 -6.15 -11.38 11.92
N GLY A 90 -7.39 -10.92 12.12
CA GLY A 90 -8.55 -11.29 11.34
C GLY A 90 -9.13 -10.14 10.52
N ARG A 91 -10.34 -10.36 9.98
CA ARG A 91 -11.07 -9.35 9.19
C ARG A 91 -11.55 -8.16 10.03
N ALA A 92 -11.73 -8.37 11.34
CA ALA A 92 -12.21 -7.33 12.25
C ALA A 92 -11.18 -6.18 12.35
N GLU A 93 -9.91 -6.51 12.57
CA GLU A 93 -8.82 -5.54 12.68
C GLU A 93 -8.60 -4.79 11.36
N ALA A 94 -8.72 -5.48 10.21
CA ALA A 94 -8.64 -4.84 8.89
C ALA A 94 -9.74 -3.80 8.71
N ARG A 95 -10.97 -4.14 9.07
CA ARG A 95 -12.11 -3.23 9.02
C ARG A 95 -11.84 -2.03 9.92
N ASP A 96 -11.38 -2.27 11.14
CA ASP A 96 -11.11 -1.24 12.13
C ASP A 96 -9.99 -0.30 11.66
N PHE A 97 -8.91 -0.82 11.07
CA PHE A 97 -7.86 0.00 10.46
C PHE A 97 -8.35 0.82 9.27
N ALA A 98 -9.19 0.23 8.40
CA ALA A 98 -9.76 0.96 7.26
C ALA A 98 -10.69 2.10 7.72
N LEU A 99 -11.47 1.89 8.79
CA LEU A 99 -12.29 2.91 9.42
C LEU A 99 -11.42 3.97 10.11
N TRP A 100 -10.40 3.56 10.87
CA TRP A 100 -9.44 4.45 11.50
C TRP A 100 -8.77 5.37 10.47
N LEU A 101 -8.27 4.84 9.35
CA LEU A 101 -7.70 5.64 8.25
C LEU A 101 -8.70 6.62 7.62
N LYS A 102 -9.99 6.31 7.63
CA LYS A 102 -11.04 7.19 7.09
C LYS A 102 -11.30 8.39 8.02
N MET A 103 -11.16 8.20 9.33
CA MET A 103 -11.58 9.16 10.36
C MET A 103 -10.42 9.95 10.96
N VAL A 104 -9.23 9.36 11.03
CA VAL A 104 -8.07 9.99 11.65
C VAL A 104 -7.61 11.22 10.86
N LYS A 105 -7.36 12.31 11.60
CA LYS A 105 -6.71 13.49 11.06
C LYS A 105 -5.24 13.19 10.80
N LYS A 106 -4.74 13.63 9.65
CA LYS A 106 -3.32 13.57 9.34
C LYS A 106 -2.55 14.33 10.42
N PRO A 107 -1.38 13.82 10.80
CA PRO A 107 -0.35 14.60 11.45
C PRO A 107 -0.25 16.03 10.92
N PRO A 108 -0.29 17.06 11.79
CA PRO A 108 0.11 18.38 11.35
C PRO A 108 1.53 18.30 10.83
N ARG A 109 1.71 18.68 9.56
CA ARG A 109 3.04 18.92 8.97
C ARG A 109 3.35 20.39 9.17
N PRO A 110 4.62 20.77 9.40
CA PRO A 110 5.04 22.16 9.34
C PRO A 110 4.54 22.76 8.02
N ARG A 111 3.74 23.83 8.11
CA ARG A 111 3.19 24.54 6.96
C ARG A 111 3.79 25.95 6.92
N ARG A 112 3.95 26.49 5.72
CA ARG A 112 4.25 27.91 5.55
C ARG A 112 3.08 28.74 6.13
N PRO A 113 3.34 29.91 6.75
CA PRO A 113 2.29 30.74 7.35
C PRO A 113 1.14 31.10 6.39
N ASP A 114 1.50 31.26 5.13
CA ASP A 114 0.71 31.66 3.97
C ASP A 114 0.12 30.46 3.19
N ALA A 115 0.24 29.24 3.74
CA ALA A 115 -0.31 28.05 3.11
C ALA A 115 -1.86 28.01 3.16
N PRO A 116 -2.53 27.64 2.05
CA PRO A 116 -3.98 27.51 2.00
C PRO A 116 -4.52 26.51 3.03
N ALA A 117 -5.71 26.80 3.57
CA ALA A 117 -6.37 25.96 4.56
C ALA A 117 -6.55 24.52 4.04
N PRO A 118 -6.30 23.47 4.86
CA PRO A 118 -6.50 22.09 4.44
C PRO A 118 -7.92 21.84 3.90
N GLY A 119 -8.04 21.23 2.73
CA GLY A 119 -9.35 20.93 2.12
C GLY A 119 -10.03 22.11 1.40
N SER A 120 -9.43 23.30 1.42
CA SER A 120 -9.86 24.42 0.59
C SER A 120 -9.69 24.13 -0.91
N VAL A 121 -10.29 24.95 -1.78
CA VAL A 121 -10.13 24.86 -3.23
C VAL A 121 -9.22 25.98 -3.70
N ASN A 122 -8.26 25.68 -4.57
CA ASN A 122 -7.48 26.71 -5.23
C ASN A 122 -8.40 27.49 -6.18
N PRO A 123 -8.57 28.81 -6.02
CA PRO A 123 -9.52 29.59 -6.81
C PRO A 123 -9.13 29.71 -8.28
N VAL A 124 -7.85 29.56 -8.62
CA VAL A 124 -7.33 29.68 -10.00
C VAL A 124 -7.42 28.35 -10.74
N THR A 125 -7.11 27.24 -10.07
CA THR A 125 -7.02 25.91 -10.72
C THR A 125 -8.21 24.99 -10.44
N GLY A 126 -9.09 25.35 -9.50
CA GLY A 126 -10.23 24.53 -9.05
C GLY A 126 -9.84 23.25 -8.30
N LYS A 127 -8.55 23.00 -8.09
CA LYS A 127 -8.06 21.79 -7.41
C LYS A 127 -8.23 21.92 -5.90
N ARG A 128 -8.72 20.86 -5.26
CA ARG A 128 -8.80 20.80 -3.79
C ARG A 128 -7.41 20.60 -3.18
N TYR A 129 -7.07 21.43 -2.21
CA TYR A 129 -5.92 21.21 -1.34
C TYR A 129 -6.14 19.95 -0.49
N ALA A 130 -5.05 19.33 -0.06
CA ALA A 130 -5.12 18.14 0.77
C ALA A 130 -5.89 18.42 2.06
N GLY A 131 -7.00 17.69 2.26
CA GLY A 131 -7.81 17.77 3.46
C GLY A 131 -7.09 17.26 4.71
N GLU A 132 -7.71 17.49 5.86
CA GLU A 132 -7.22 17.07 7.18
C GLU A 132 -7.04 15.56 7.27
N ASN A 133 -7.94 14.76 6.68
CA ASN A 133 -7.87 13.29 6.74
C ASN A 133 -7.10 12.69 5.57
N TYR A 134 -6.74 11.40 5.67
CA TYR A 134 -6.12 10.65 4.56
C TYR A 134 -6.99 10.68 3.30
N ALA A 135 -6.36 10.96 2.17
CA ALA A 135 -7.05 10.97 0.87
C ALA A 135 -7.49 9.55 0.49
N ALA A 136 -8.57 9.43 -0.29
CA ALA A 136 -9.10 8.13 -0.72
C ALA A 136 -8.05 7.25 -1.41
N ARG A 137 -7.15 7.85 -2.21
CA ARG A 137 -6.03 7.17 -2.86
C ARG A 137 -5.06 6.56 -1.84
N THR A 138 -4.66 7.32 -0.81
CA THR A 138 -3.78 6.82 0.26
C THR A 138 -4.43 5.67 1.01
N ARG A 139 -5.71 5.80 1.40
CA ARG A 139 -6.43 4.70 2.08
C ARG A 139 -6.55 3.45 1.21
N LYS A 140 -6.71 3.61 -0.11
CA LYS A 140 -6.70 2.47 -1.04
C LYS A 140 -5.30 1.84 -1.12
N HIS A 141 -4.24 2.64 -1.19
CA HIS A 141 -2.86 2.15 -1.22
C HIS A 141 -2.51 1.40 0.07
N ALA A 142 -2.77 1.99 1.24
CA ALA A 142 -2.56 1.34 2.54
C ALA A 142 -3.19 -0.05 2.61
N ARG A 143 -4.46 -0.18 2.22
CA ARG A 143 -5.17 -1.48 2.18
C ARG A 143 -4.55 -2.45 1.20
N ALA A 144 -4.12 -1.99 0.03
CA ALA A 144 -3.44 -2.83 -0.95
C ALA A 144 -2.09 -3.34 -0.43
N VAL A 145 -1.30 -2.48 0.22
CA VAL A 145 -0.02 -2.85 0.83
C VAL A 145 -0.21 -3.90 1.93
N VAL A 146 -1.15 -3.67 2.86
CA VAL A 146 -1.44 -4.63 3.92
C VAL A 146 -1.88 -5.98 3.33
N ARG A 147 -2.72 -5.95 2.30
CA ARG A 147 -3.13 -7.16 1.57
C ARG A 147 -1.93 -7.91 0.99
N SER A 148 -1.07 -7.23 0.21
CA SER A 148 0.12 -7.86 -0.40
C SER A 148 1.07 -8.44 0.64
N PHE A 149 1.27 -7.74 1.76
CA PHE A 149 2.07 -8.23 2.88
C PHE A 149 1.55 -9.55 3.46
N TYR A 150 0.23 -9.67 3.67
CA TYR A 150 -0.35 -10.91 4.18
C TYR A 150 -0.42 -12.03 3.13
N GLU A 151 -0.56 -11.69 1.84
CA GLU A 151 -0.49 -12.67 0.76
C GLU A 151 0.89 -13.31 0.67
N TYR A 152 1.95 -12.50 0.71
CA TYR A 152 3.32 -12.99 0.79
C TYR A 152 3.55 -13.94 1.97
N HIS A 153 3.20 -13.51 3.20
CA HIS A 153 3.43 -14.35 4.38
C HIS A 153 2.57 -15.61 4.41
N ARG A 154 1.36 -15.58 3.84
CA ARG A 154 0.51 -16.77 3.68
C ARG A 154 1.18 -17.79 2.77
N ASP A 155 1.76 -17.34 1.67
CA ASP A 155 2.37 -18.19 0.66
C ASP A 155 3.73 -18.74 1.14
N MET A 156 4.51 -17.96 1.93
CA MET A 156 5.81 -18.37 2.47
C MET A 156 5.77 -19.23 3.75
N HIS A 157 4.78 -19.06 4.63
CA HIS A 157 4.78 -19.72 5.95
C HIS A 157 3.69 -20.79 6.17
N GLY A 158 2.73 -20.94 5.25
CA GLY A 158 1.77 -22.06 5.25
C GLY A 158 0.82 -22.16 6.47
N ARG A 159 -0.33 -21.47 6.39
CA ARG A 159 -1.54 -21.49 7.28
C ARG A 159 -1.40 -21.01 8.75
N PRO A 160 -2.46 -20.45 9.37
CA PRO A 160 -3.55 -19.65 8.82
C PRO A 160 -3.31 -18.16 9.14
N LEU A 161 -2.42 -17.51 8.39
CA LEU A 161 -2.47 -16.05 8.29
C LEU A 161 -3.72 -15.70 7.47
N LEU A 162 -4.78 -15.31 8.15
CA LEU A 162 -6.03 -14.95 7.50
C LEU A 162 -5.81 -13.61 6.81
N ASN A 163 -5.76 -13.60 5.47
CA ASN A 163 -5.64 -12.36 4.72
C ASN A 163 -6.79 -11.43 5.14
N PRO A 164 -6.50 -10.30 5.82
CA PRO A 164 -7.52 -9.50 6.45
C PRO A 164 -8.27 -8.64 5.39
N PHE A 165 -7.77 -8.59 4.15
CA PHE A 165 -8.40 -8.01 2.98
C PHE A 165 -8.42 -8.99 1.79
N PRO A 166 -9.38 -9.93 1.73
CA PRO A 166 -9.45 -10.87 0.61
C PRO A 166 -9.69 -10.14 -0.72
N GLU A 167 -9.18 -10.71 -1.81
CA GLU A 167 -9.60 -10.29 -3.15
C GLU A 167 -11.09 -10.56 -3.36
N ASP A 168 -11.78 -9.64 -4.05
CA ASP A 168 -13.03 -9.93 -4.72
C ASP A 168 -12.77 -11.02 -5.78
N GLN A 169 -12.86 -12.31 -5.40
CA GLN A 169 -12.80 -13.43 -6.36
C GLN A 169 -13.81 -13.27 -7.51
N ALA A 170 -14.91 -12.53 -7.25
CA ALA A 170 -15.90 -12.14 -8.25
C ALA A 170 -15.34 -11.34 -9.45
N ARG A 171 -14.16 -10.72 -9.35
CA ARG A 171 -13.53 -9.96 -10.44
C ARG A 171 -12.52 -10.75 -11.25
N ARG A 172 -11.90 -11.82 -10.70
CA ARG A 172 -10.98 -12.69 -11.44
C ARG A 172 -11.69 -13.75 -12.29
N GLY A 173 -12.91 -14.13 -11.93
CA GLY A 173 -13.69 -15.15 -12.64
C GLY A 173 -14.57 -14.65 -13.79
N ARG A 174 -14.67 -13.33 -14.01
CA ARG A 174 -15.38 -12.76 -15.18
C ARG A 174 -14.40 -12.10 -16.12
N ALA A 175 -13.80 -12.90 -17.00
CA ALA A 175 -13.65 -12.42 -18.37
C ALA A 175 -15.05 -11.95 -18.82
N PRO A 176 -15.22 -10.75 -19.39
CA PRO A 176 -16.48 -10.39 -20.02
C PRO A 176 -16.73 -11.40 -21.13
N GLN A 177 -17.56 -12.41 -20.86
CA GLN A 177 -18.14 -13.23 -21.91
C GLN A 177 -18.95 -12.26 -22.75
N ARG A 178 -18.37 -11.85 -23.89
CA ARG A 178 -19.12 -11.17 -24.94
C ARG A 178 -20.24 -12.15 -25.31
N PRO A 179 -21.53 -11.80 -25.14
CA PRO A 179 -22.59 -12.70 -25.57
C PRO A 179 -22.39 -12.98 -27.06
N PRO A 180 -22.58 -14.22 -27.53
CA PRO A 180 -22.57 -14.51 -28.96
C PRO A 180 -23.60 -13.58 -29.62
N GLN A 181 -23.15 -12.81 -30.59
CA GLN A 181 -24.09 -12.00 -31.36
C GLN A 181 -24.97 -12.96 -32.15
N PRO A 182 -26.31 -12.88 -32.02
CA PRO A 182 -27.18 -13.59 -32.94
C PRO A 182 -26.98 -13.00 -34.34
N ASP A 183 -26.99 -13.90 -35.31
CA ASP A 183 -26.67 -13.68 -36.70
C ASP A 183 -27.25 -12.38 -37.27
N ALA A 184 -26.39 -11.69 -38.03
CA ALA A 184 -26.80 -10.66 -38.95
C ALA A 184 -27.83 -11.24 -39.94
N ARG A 185 -29.09 -10.82 -39.82
CA ARG A 185 -30.07 -10.70 -40.92
C ARG A 185 -31.33 -9.98 -40.44
N LEU A 186 -31.83 -9.11 -41.32
CA LEU A 186 -33.03 -8.26 -41.20
C LEU A 186 -32.81 -6.90 -40.52
N GLN A 187 -31.85 -6.11 -41.02
CA GLN A 187 -32.11 -4.68 -41.15
C GLN A 187 -32.93 -4.47 -42.42
N THR A 188 -34.22 -4.23 -42.24
CA THR A 188 -35.12 -3.73 -43.28
C THR A 188 -34.55 -2.40 -43.80
N PRO A 189 -34.41 -2.19 -45.13
CA PRO A 189 -33.98 -0.90 -45.66
C PRO A 189 -35.00 0.17 -45.30
N CYS A 190 -34.56 1.25 -44.66
CA CYS A 190 -35.33 2.48 -44.54
C CYS A 190 -35.49 3.09 -45.95
N PRO A 191 -36.68 3.58 -46.34
CA PRO A 191 -36.84 4.22 -47.65
C PRO A 191 -36.05 5.54 -47.69
N PRO A 192 -35.49 5.93 -48.84
CA PRO A 192 -34.75 7.18 -48.96
C PRO A 192 -35.71 8.38 -48.84
N GLY A 193 -35.46 9.25 -47.86
CA GLY A 193 -36.09 10.56 -47.78
C GLY A 193 -35.53 11.54 -48.83
N PRO A 194 -36.23 12.65 -49.11
CA PRO A 194 -35.88 13.55 -50.21
C PRO A 194 -34.59 14.34 -49.89
N LEU A 195 -33.73 14.50 -50.91
CA LEU A 195 -32.55 15.36 -50.86
C LEU A 195 -32.97 16.84 -50.78
N PRO A 196 -32.43 17.65 -49.86
CA PRO A 196 -32.48 19.10 -49.96
C PRO A 196 -31.30 19.64 -50.80
N ALA A 197 -31.60 20.72 -51.51
CA ALA A 197 -30.81 21.40 -52.52
C ALA A 197 -29.58 22.15 -52.00
N GLU A 198 -28.72 22.52 -52.96
CA GLU A 198 -27.46 23.26 -52.89
C GLU A 198 -27.41 24.46 -51.91
N GLY A 199 -26.20 24.74 -51.39
CA GLY A 199 -25.85 26.11 -50.94
C GLY A 199 -24.75 26.26 -49.89
N THR A 200 -23.48 26.33 -50.37
CA THR A 200 -22.41 27.24 -49.85
C THR A 200 -21.71 26.88 -48.50
N PRO A 201 -20.49 27.38 -48.21
CA PRO A 201 -19.22 26.73 -48.55
C PRO A 201 -18.35 26.39 -47.32
N ALA A 202 -17.23 25.72 -47.62
CA ALA A 202 -16.19 25.21 -46.73
C ALA A 202 -15.58 26.24 -45.76
N ASN A 203 -15.36 25.81 -44.51
CA ASN A 203 -14.48 26.46 -43.53
C ASN A 203 -13.16 25.66 -43.40
N PRO A 204 -12.00 26.23 -43.78
CA PRO A 204 -10.71 25.57 -43.61
C PRO A 204 -9.96 26.13 -42.40
N ALA A 205 -9.87 25.37 -41.31
CA ALA A 205 -8.88 25.63 -40.26
C ALA A 205 -8.60 24.38 -39.40
N ARG A 206 -7.86 23.42 -39.98
CA ARG A 206 -7.08 22.45 -39.19
C ARG A 206 -5.64 22.93 -39.13
N HIS A 207 -5.27 23.60 -38.03
CA HIS A 207 -3.87 23.81 -37.69
C HIS A 207 -3.28 22.52 -37.11
N PRO A 208 -2.16 22.02 -37.64
CA PRO A 208 -1.42 20.89 -37.05
C PRO A 208 -0.61 21.35 -35.84
N ARG A 209 -0.62 20.55 -34.77
CA ARG A 209 0.25 20.72 -33.59
C ARG A 209 1.69 20.33 -33.93
N PRO A 210 2.72 21.11 -33.55
CA PRO A 210 4.11 20.73 -33.74
C PRO A 210 4.54 19.66 -32.73
N GLY A 211 5.24 18.63 -33.23
CA GLY A 211 5.82 17.55 -32.45
C GLY A 211 6.98 18.02 -31.57
N ILE A 212 6.97 17.59 -30.31
CA ILE A 212 8.07 17.81 -29.38
C ILE A 212 9.02 16.62 -29.49
N GLN A 213 10.13 16.82 -30.21
CA GLN A 213 11.33 15.99 -30.15
C GLN A 213 11.96 16.22 -28.76
N ARG A 214 11.99 15.19 -27.90
CA ARG A 214 12.70 15.26 -26.61
C ARG A 214 14.09 14.66 -26.80
N THR A 215 15.07 15.53 -27.00
CA THR A 215 16.49 15.21 -26.96
C THR A 215 16.87 14.71 -25.56
N VAL A 216 17.34 13.46 -25.49
CA VAL A 216 17.99 12.89 -24.31
C VAL A 216 19.41 13.43 -24.26
N ARG A 217 19.74 14.19 -23.22
CA ARG A 217 21.12 14.59 -22.93
C ARG A 217 21.53 13.94 -21.62
N SER A 218 22.23 12.82 -21.73
CA SER A 218 23.00 12.20 -20.64
C SER A 218 24.20 13.09 -20.30
N PRO A 219 24.51 13.32 -19.02
CA PRO A 219 25.85 13.67 -18.60
C PRO A 219 26.61 12.44 -18.09
N ALA A 220 27.88 12.43 -18.43
CA ALA A 220 28.83 11.35 -18.35
C ALA A 220 29.22 10.93 -16.92
N LEU A 221 29.53 9.64 -16.83
CA LEU A 221 30.22 8.95 -15.77
C LEU A 221 31.70 9.40 -15.72
N ALA A 222 32.23 9.64 -14.52
CA ALA A 222 33.67 9.62 -14.24
C ALA A 222 33.93 8.89 -12.90
N PRO A 223 35.09 8.23 -12.71
CA PRO A 223 35.12 6.96 -11.97
C PRO A 223 36.03 6.94 -10.72
N ARG A 224 35.85 5.86 -9.91
CA ARG A 224 36.79 5.20 -8.94
C ARG A 224 36.81 5.75 -7.49
N PRO A 225 37.25 4.96 -6.47
CA PRO A 225 38.05 3.72 -6.54
C PRO A 225 37.57 2.48 -5.76
N ARG A 226 38.23 1.36 -6.11
CA ARG A 226 38.18 0.02 -5.49
C ARG A 226 38.83 0.01 -4.11
N ALA A 227 38.16 -0.61 -3.15
CA ALA A 227 38.74 -1.48 -2.11
C ALA A 227 37.78 -2.69 -2.05
N GLY A 228 38.21 -3.95 -2.08
CA GLY A 228 39.18 -4.57 -1.19
C GLY A 228 38.42 -5.72 -0.52
N ARG A 229 38.87 -6.94 -0.80
CA ARG A 229 38.20 -8.24 -0.63
C ARG A 229 38.03 -8.69 0.84
N LEU A 230 37.05 -9.60 1.03
CA LEU A 230 36.92 -10.66 2.06
C LEU A 230 36.53 -10.14 3.47
N LEU A 231 35.49 -10.69 4.12
CA LEU A 231 35.47 -12.05 4.67
C LEU A 231 34.06 -12.66 4.75
N HIS A 232 34.05 -13.99 4.58
CA HIS A 232 33.00 -14.93 4.95
C HIS A 232 32.68 -14.88 6.46
N LEU A 233 31.40 -14.78 6.82
CA LEU A 233 30.76 -15.35 8.02
C LEU A 233 29.25 -15.47 7.68
N GLY A 234 28.61 -16.62 7.50
CA GLY A 234 28.53 -17.72 8.46
C GLY A 234 27.41 -17.45 9.46
N TRP A 235 26.14 -17.57 9.05
CA TRP A 235 24.98 -17.44 9.96
C TRP A 235 24.59 -18.82 10.52
N PRO A 236 24.77 -19.12 11.81
CA PRO A 236 24.13 -20.28 12.41
C PRO A 236 22.74 -19.91 12.93
N ALA A 237 21.75 -20.65 12.44
CA ALA A 237 20.49 -20.85 13.13
C ALA A 237 20.74 -21.54 14.48
N ARG A 238 20.15 -21.03 15.57
CA ARG A 238 19.55 -21.92 16.59
C ARG A 238 18.63 -21.21 17.58
N LEU A 239 17.48 -21.86 17.72
CA LEU A 239 16.42 -21.68 18.69
C LEU A 239 16.93 -21.91 20.12
N GLY A 240 16.38 -21.18 21.09
CA GLY A 240 16.59 -21.48 22.50
C GLY A 240 15.90 -20.50 23.45
N THR A 241 14.64 -20.77 23.80
CA THR A 241 14.04 -20.38 25.08
C THR A 241 13.37 -21.62 25.68
N PRO A 242 12.97 -21.63 26.95
CA PRO A 242 13.68 -21.18 28.15
C PRO A 242 13.69 -22.30 29.23
N ARG A 243 14.53 -22.22 30.26
CA ARG A 243 14.37 -23.10 31.44
C ARG A 243 14.62 -22.39 32.77
N ARG A 244 13.50 -22.21 33.49
CA ARG A 244 13.28 -22.18 34.95
C ARG A 244 14.48 -21.95 35.88
N GLN A 245 14.37 -20.89 36.69
CA GLN A 245 14.72 -20.96 38.13
C GLN A 245 13.58 -21.64 38.90
N PRO A 246 13.85 -22.31 40.05
CA PRO A 246 13.73 -21.59 41.32
C PRO A 246 14.70 -22.03 42.46
N ARG A 247 14.91 -21.07 43.37
CA ARG A 247 15.14 -21.18 44.85
C ARG A 247 16.41 -21.85 45.38
N SER A 248 17.21 -21.05 46.11
CA SER A 248 17.43 -21.23 47.57
C SER A 248 18.49 -20.25 48.13
N GLY A 249 18.19 -19.60 49.25
CA GLY A 249 19.08 -18.75 50.05
C GLY A 249 18.34 -17.46 50.42
N GLN A 250 18.00 -17.15 51.66
CA GLN A 250 18.72 -17.20 52.95
C GLN A 250 17.67 -17.17 54.09
N PRO A 251 17.96 -17.28 55.42
CA PRO A 251 19.01 -16.52 56.12
C PRO A 251 19.72 -17.26 57.29
N ARG A 252 20.70 -16.58 57.89
CA ARG A 252 21.11 -16.75 59.29
C ARG A 252 20.46 -15.64 60.11
#